data_AF-A0A850DIF6-F1
#
_entry.id   AF-A0A850DIF6-F1
#
_cell.length_a   1.000
_cell.length_b   1.000
_cell.length_c   1.000
_cell.angle_alpha   90.00
_cell.angle_beta   90.00
_cell.angle_gamma   90.00
#
_symmetry.space_group_name_H-M   'P 1'
#
loop_
_entity.id
_entity.type
_entity.pdbx_description
1 polymer ?
#
loop_
_entity_poly.entity_id
_entity_poly.type
_entity_poly.pdbx_seq_one_letter_code
_entity_poly.pdbx_strand_id
1 'polypeptide(L)'
;MGHTTVARIADPDRARVSTAVEAAILAIEIPDRPGDVAAPNALVPIVGARRRIQALVSYGYPQSHLSRELNMHPGGRTMAGLVGRTDSEGRVAHTITAERERAIKVLFDRLQHVPGPSDAARRCGERNGWPLPLEWDETTIDQPDGQPVESRWTPASTREEQREQVALRREQVSALTARGFGAVEIASRLEVSADVVTADRARITNHPALGLGHGLDQDWGLDR
;
A
#
# COMPACT_ATOMS: atom_id res chain seq x y z
N MET A 1 -31.32 26.40 -1.37
CA MET A 1 -32.59 26.09 -2.04
C MET A 1 -32.44 24.73 -2.69
N GLY A 2 -33.18 23.71 -2.24
CA GLY A 2 -33.00 22.33 -2.70
C GLY A 2 -33.44 22.15 -4.15
N HIS A 3 -32.59 21.54 -4.97
CA HIS A 3 -32.84 21.27 -6.39
C HIS A 3 -33.96 20.23 -6.55
N THR A 4 -35.21 20.71 -6.64
CA THR A 4 -36.44 19.90 -6.69
C THR A 4 -36.46 18.90 -7.86
N THR A 5 -35.70 19.16 -8.91
CA THR A 5 -35.63 18.30 -10.11
C THR A 5 -34.89 16.99 -9.84
N VAL A 6 -33.72 17.01 -9.19
CA VAL A 6 -32.95 15.78 -8.89
C VAL A 6 -33.70 14.89 -7.90
N ALA A 7 -34.32 15.50 -6.89
CA ALA A 7 -35.15 14.77 -5.93
C ALA A 7 -36.34 14.05 -6.58
N ARG A 8 -36.93 14.63 -7.64
CA ARG A 8 -38.02 14.01 -8.41
C ARG A 8 -37.56 12.92 -9.36
N ILE A 9 -36.27 12.89 -9.73
CA ILE A 9 -35.68 11.83 -10.56
C ILE A 9 -35.31 10.61 -9.70
N ALA A 10 -34.91 10.84 -8.45
CA ALA A 10 -34.58 9.77 -7.50
C ALA A 10 -35.83 9.10 -6.88
N ASP A 11 -37.03 9.60 -7.16
CA ASP A 11 -38.30 9.08 -6.67
C ASP A 11 -38.73 7.84 -7.48
N PRO A 12 -38.74 6.63 -6.90
CA PRO A 12 -39.07 5.40 -7.62
C PRO A 12 -40.51 5.35 -8.13
N ASP A 13 -41.43 6.15 -7.56
CA ASP A 13 -42.83 6.21 -7.99
C ASP A 13 -43.02 7.06 -9.26
N ARG A 14 -41.97 7.77 -9.71
CA ARG A 14 -41.98 8.59 -10.93
C ARG A 14 -41.29 7.87 -12.09
N ALA A 15 -42.08 7.12 -12.85
CA ALA A 15 -41.60 6.37 -14.01
C ALA A 15 -41.31 7.22 -15.28
N ARG A 16 -41.51 8.55 -15.26
CA ARG A 16 -41.37 9.40 -16.45
C ARG A 16 -40.71 10.74 -16.12
N VAL A 17 -39.77 11.16 -16.97
CA VAL A 17 -39.18 12.49 -17.03
C VAL A 17 -39.54 13.15 -18.36
N SER A 18 -39.48 14.49 -18.46
CA SER A 18 -39.70 15.16 -19.74
C SER A 18 -38.48 15.02 -20.63
N THR A 19 -38.68 14.97 -21.95
CA THR A 19 -37.59 14.90 -22.95
C THR A 19 -36.60 16.05 -22.82
N ALA A 20 -37.06 17.23 -22.38
CA ALA A 20 -36.18 18.37 -22.11
C ALA A 20 -35.25 18.13 -20.91
N VAL A 21 -35.73 17.47 -19.84
CA VAL A 21 -34.92 17.12 -18.68
C VAL A 21 -33.96 15.98 -19.02
N GLU A 22 -34.41 14.98 -19.76
CA GLU A 22 -33.56 13.90 -20.29
C GLU A 22 -32.41 14.47 -21.14
N ALA A 23 -32.72 15.31 -22.14
CA ALA A 23 -31.71 15.93 -22.98
C ALA A 23 -30.72 16.78 -22.18
N ALA A 24 -31.22 17.52 -21.18
CA ALA A 24 -30.36 18.31 -20.31
C ALA A 24 -29.44 17.45 -19.43
N ILE A 25 -29.91 16.30 -18.94
CA ILE A 25 -29.09 15.37 -18.14
C ILE A 25 -28.05 14.67 -19.01
N LEU A 26 -28.43 14.18 -20.18
CA LEU A 26 -27.53 13.49 -21.10
C LEU A 26 -26.47 14.43 -21.70
N ALA A 27 -26.74 15.72 -21.75
CA ALA A 27 -25.76 16.72 -22.18
C ALA A 27 -24.71 17.05 -21.10
N ILE A 28 -24.87 16.59 -19.86
CA ILE A 28 -23.88 16.82 -18.80
C ILE A 28 -22.71 15.88 -19.02
N GLU A 29 -21.54 16.46 -19.29
CA GLU A 29 -20.28 15.74 -19.26
C GLU A 29 -19.97 15.34 -17.82
N ILE A 30 -19.86 14.02 -17.57
CA ILE A 30 -19.51 13.50 -16.26
C ILE A 30 -17.99 13.61 -16.13
N PRO A 31 -17.47 14.37 -15.16
CA PRO A 31 -16.03 14.46 -14.96
C PRO A 31 -15.50 13.08 -14.54
N ASP A 32 -14.36 12.67 -15.11
CA ASP A 32 -13.67 11.42 -14.75
C ASP A 32 -13.42 11.33 -13.24
N ARG A 33 -13.14 12.48 -12.61
CA ARG A 33 -12.87 12.63 -11.18
C ARG A 33 -13.75 13.73 -10.59
N PRO A 34 -14.87 13.37 -9.94
CA PRO A 34 -15.76 14.35 -9.28
C PRO A 34 -15.05 15.22 -8.24
N GLY A 35 -14.02 14.68 -7.59
CA GLY A 35 -13.20 15.40 -6.61
C GLY A 35 -12.49 16.63 -7.17
N ASP A 36 -12.23 16.70 -8.47
CA ASP A 36 -11.44 17.79 -9.06
C ASP A 36 -12.29 19.04 -9.32
N VAL A 37 -13.60 18.87 -9.58
CA VAL A 37 -14.54 19.97 -9.86
C VAL A 37 -15.43 20.33 -8.66
N ALA A 38 -15.55 19.44 -7.68
CA ALA A 38 -16.43 19.63 -6.53
C ALA A 38 -15.84 20.60 -5.49
N ALA A 39 -16.74 21.36 -4.84
CA ALA A 39 -16.39 22.22 -3.71
C ALA A 39 -15.69 21.41 -2.60
N PRO A 40 -14.73 21.99 -1.85
CA PRO A 40 -13.88 21.24 -0.91
C PRO A 40 -14.63 20.33 0.08
N ASN A 41 -15.75 20.80 0.62
CA ASN A 41 -16.59 20.09 1.59
C ASN A 41 -17.70 19.23 0.96
N ALA A 42 -17.85 19.23 -0.37
CA ALA A 42 -18.80 18.38 -1.05
C ALA A 42 -18.41 16.90 -0.90
N LEU A 43 -19.41 16.03 -0.77
CA LEU A 43 -19.21 14.59 -0.70
C LEU A 43 -19.08 14.01 -2.11
N VAL A 44 -18.01 13.27 -2.34
CA VAL A 44 -17.70 12.56 -3.59
C VAL A 44 -17.54 11.06 -3.33
N PRO A 45 -17.64 10.21 -4.37
CA PRO A 45 -17.42 8.77 -4.22
C PRO A 45 -16.04 8.44 -3.63
N ILE A 46 -16.00 7.51 -2.67
CA ILE A 46 -14.75 7.13 -1.99
C ILE A 46 -13.87 6.14 -2.78
N VAL A 47 -14.40 5.55 -3.87
CA VAL A 47 -13.81 4.37 -4.55
C VAL A 47 -12.35 4.58 -4.93
N GLY A 48 -12.06 5.67 -5.64
CA GLY A 48 -10.69 6.00 -6.06
C GLY A 48 -9.73 6.25 -4.89
N ALA A 49 -10.19 6.99 -3.87
CA ALA A 49 -9.39 7.24 -2.68
C ALA A 49 -9.09 5.95 -1.89
N ARG A 50 -10.08 5.04 -1.78
CA ARG A 50 -9.93 3.73 -1.15
C ARG A 50 -8.88 2.90 -1.89
N ARG A 51 -9.01 2.75 -3.21
CA ARG A 51 -8.06 1.97 -4.02
C ARG A 51 -6.63 2.48 -3.89
N ARG A 52 -6.43 3.80 -3.94
CA ARG A 52 -5.11 4.42 -3.71
C ARG A 52 -4.51 4.09 -2.34
N ILE A 53 -5.29 4.22 -1.27
CA ILE A 53 -4.81 3.92 0.09
C ILE A 53 -4.50 2.43 0.24
N GLN A 54 -5.39 1.56 -0.24
CA GLN A 54 -5.18 0.11 -0.22
C GLN A 54 -3.91 -0.28 -0.98
N ALA A 55 -3.70 0.30 -2.16
CA ALA A 55 -2.51 0.06 -2.96
C ALA A 55 -1.22 0.51 -2.27
N LEU A 56 -1.20 1.68 -1.63
CA LEU A 56 -0.06 2.11 -0.84
C LEU A 56 0.21 1.19 0.36
N VAL A 57 -0.84 0.65 0.99
CA VAL A 57 -0.65 -0.35 2.06
C VAL A 57 -0.02 -1.63 1.50
N SER A 58 -0.51 -2.15 0.37
CA SER A 58 0.11 -3.28 -0.32
C SER A 58 1.56 -3.01 -0.71
N TYR A 59 1.90 -1.76 -1.05
CA TYR A 59 3.26 -1.36 -1.38
C TYR A 59 4.18 -1.16 -0.17
N GLY A 60 3.64 -1.28 1.04
CA GLY A 60 4.43 -1.30 2.28
C GLY A 60 4.30 -0.05 3.15
N TYR A 61 3.34 0.85 2.89
CA TYR A 61 3.08 2.01 3.74
C TYR A 61 2.07 1.66 4.85
N PRO A 62 2.45 1.71 6.13
CA PRO A 62 1.52 1.40 7.20
C PRO A 62 0.43 2.48 7.35
N GLN A 63 -0.77 2.10 7.78
CA GLN A 63 -1.91 3.03 7.95
C GLN A 63 -1.56 4.23 8.83
N SER A 64 -0.76 4.04 9.87
CA SER A 64 -0.29 5.13 10.75
C SER A 64 0.57 6.16 10.02
N HIS A 65 1.41 5.73 9.08
CA HIS A 65 2.20 6.62 8.22
C HIS A 65 1.27 7.41 7.31
N LEU A 66 0.39 6.74 6.57
CA LEU A 66 -0.54 7.39 5.65
C LEU A 66 -1.46 8.38 6.37
N SER A 67 -1.96 8.02 7.56
CA SER A 67 -2.76 8.92 8.38
C SER A 67 -1.98 10.16 8.82
N ARG A 68 -0.70 10.03 9.20
CA ARG A 68 0.13 11.18 9.56
C ARG A 68 0.34 12.12 8.38
N GLU A 69 0.68 11.60 7.20
CA GLU A 69 0.84 12.41 5.98
C GLU A 69 -0.45 13.14 5.59
N LEU A 70 -1.61 12.54 5.89
CA LEU A 70 -2.91 13.13 5.62
C LEU A 70 -3.43 14.01 6.78
N ASN A 71 -2.69 14.20 7.86
CA ASN A 71 -3.19 14.89 9.07
C ASN A 71 -4.52 14.28 9.57
N MET A 72 -4.57 12.95 9.65
CA MET A 72 -5.71 12.17 10.10
C MET A 72 -5.36 11.33 11.33
N HIS A 73 -6.38 10.98 12.10
CA HIS A 73 -6.23 9.99 13.17
C HIS A 73 -6.18 8.57 12.58
N PRO A 74 -5.16 7.74 12.90
CA PRO A 74 -5.00 6.37 12.37
C PRO A 74 -6.17 5.43 12.68
N GLY A 75 -6.78 5.59 13.86
CA GLY A 75 -7.97 4.83 14.28
C GLY A 75 -9.31 5.49 13.91
N GLY A 76 -9.29 6.60 13.14
CA GLY A 76 -10.50 7.34 12.80
C GLY A 76 -11.41 6.61 11.80
N ARG A 77 -12.70 6.96 11.81
CA ARG A 77 -13.72 6.42 10.90
C ARG A 77 -13.33 6.56 9.42
N THR A 78 -12.73 7.69 9.05
CA THR A 78 -12.31 7.94 7.66
C THR A 78 -11.22 6.97 7.21
N MET A 79 -10.19 6.73 8.03
CA MET A 79 -9.15 5.75 7.69
C MET A 79 -9.73 4.33 7.63
N ALA A 80 -10.64 3.98 8.55
CA ALA A 80 -11.36 2.71 8.50
C ALA A 80 -12.13 2.53 7.17
N GLY A 81 -12.87 3.55 6.72
CA GLY A 81 -13.59 3.51 5.45
C GLY A 81 -12.68 3.42 4.21
N LEU A 82 -11.49 4.04 4.27
CA LEU A 82 -10.47 3.98 3.20
C LEU A 82 -9.80 2.62 3.07
N VAL A 83 -9.77 1.81 4.13
CA VAL A 83 -9.30 0.42 4.06
C VAL A 83 -10.45 -0.60 3.95
N GLY A 84 -11.69 -0.14 3.77
CA GLY A 84 -12.85 -1.01 3.58
C GLY A 84 -13.40 -1.64 4.87
N ARG A 85 -13.05 -1.13 6.05
CA ARG A 85 -13.66 -1.57 7.33
C ARG A 85 -15.06 -0.97 7.49
N THR A 86 -15.94 -1.74 8.10
CA THR A 86 -17.29 -1.30 8.52
C THR A 86 -17.24 -0.49 9.80
N ASP A 87 -18.22 0.40 10.00
CA ASP A 87 -18.45 1.05 11.29
C ASP A 87 -19.13 0.12 12.31
N SER A 88 -19.44 0.65 13.50
CA SER A 88 -20.13 -0.06 14.58
C SER A 88 -21.50 -0.59 14.18
N GLU A 89 -22.11 0.00 13.16
CA GLU A 89 -23.41 -0.39 12.62
C GLU A 89 -23.29 -1.35 11.41
N GLY A 90 -22.09 -1.83 11.10
CA GLY A 90 -21.84 -2.73 9.97
C GLY A 90 -21.87 -2.06 8.60
N ARG A 91 -21.85 -0.72 8.53
CA ARG A 91 -21.95 0.04 7.29
C ARG A 91 -20.58 0.34 6.71
N VAL A 92 -20.47 0.29 5.38
CA VAL A 92 -19.25 0.68 4.66
C VAL A 92 -19.38 2.14 4.24
N ALA A 93 -18.32 2.93 4.43
CA ALA A 93 -18.30 4.31 3.93
C ALA A 93 -18.40 4.30 2.39
N HIS A 94 -19.28 5.11 1.81
CA HIS A 94 -19.43 5.24 0.35
C HIS A 94 -18.93 6.58 -0.19
N THR A 95 -18.74 7.57 0.68
CA THR A 95 -18.38 8.93 0.31
C THR A 95 -17.25 9.49 1.18
N ILE A 96 -16.58 10.51 0.66
CA ILE A 96 -15.53 11.27 1.33
C ILE A 96 -15.60 12.73 0.86
N THR A 97 -14.98 13.68 1.57
CA THR A 97 -14.94 15.07 1.11
C THR A 97 -14.01 15.21 -0.11
N ALA A 98 -14.36 16.09 -1.05
CA ALA A 98 -13.56 16.36 -2.25
C ALA A 98 -12.13 16.81 -1.89
N GLU A 99 -11.97 17.66 -0.88
CA GLU A 99 -10.66 18.07 -0.37
C GLU A 99 -9.79 16.88 0.06
N ARG A 100 -10.40 15.91 0.73
CA ARG A 100 -9.71 14.72 1.23
C ARG A 100 -9.34 13.78 0.09
N GLU A 101 -10.22 13.60 -0.88
CA GLU A 101 -9.94 12.82 -2.09
C GLU A 101 -8.73 13.40 -2.82
N ARG A 102 -8.70 14.72 -3.05
CA ARG A 102 -7.56 15.42 -3.68
C ARG A 102 -6.26 15.25 -2.89
N ALA A 103 -6.32 15.37 -1.56
CA ALA A 103 -5.14 15.15 -0.71
C ALA A 103 -4.59 13.71 -0.81
N ILE A 104 -5.48 12.71 -0.91
CA ILE A 104 -5.09 11.31 -1.10
C ILE A 104 -4.47 11.10 -2.48
N LYS A 105 -5.02 11.73 -3.53
CA LYS A 105 -4.44 11.70 -4.87
C LYS A 105 -3.00 12.23 -4.87
N VAL A 106 -2.78 13.41 -4.31
CA VAL A 106 -1.44 14.01 -4.20
C VAL A 106 -0.48 13.11 -3.42
N LEU A 107 -0.93 12.50 -2.32
CA LEU A 107 -0.12 11.55 -1.56
C LEU A 107 0.24 10.31 -2.39
N PHE A 108 -0.73 9.78 -3.14
CA PHE A 108 -0.53 8.63 -4.00
C PHE A 108 0.48 8.92 -5.11
N ASP A 109 0.30 10.02 -5.85
CA ASP A 109 1.20 10.43 -6.93
C ASP A 109 2.66 10.54 -6.44
N ARG A 110 2.86 11.00 -5.19
CA ARG A 110 4.19 11.09 -4.57
C ARG A 110 4.80 9.74 -4.18
N LEU A 111 3.98 8.77 -3.78
CA LEU A 111 4.45 7.51 -3.17
C LEU A 111 4.33 6.29 -4.10
N GLN A 112 3.56 6.37 -5.18
CA GLN A 112 3.23 5.20 -6.03
C GLN A 112 4.45 4.53 -6.68
N HIS A 113 5.58 5.23 -6.81
CA HIS A 113 6.82 4.70 -7.39
C HIS A 113 7.90 4.38 -6.34
N VAL A 114 7.61 4.55 -5.05
CA VAL A 114 8.56 4.31 -3.96
C VAL A 114 8.03 3.19 -3.06
N PRO A 115 8.74 2.08 -2.88
CA PRO A 115 8.29 1.02 -1.99
C PRO A 115 8.27 1.51 -0.55
N GLY A 116 7.20 1.20 0.18
CA GLY A 116 7.06 1.56 1.58
C GLY A 116 7.99 0.74 2.49
N PRO A 117 8.32 1.22 3.69
CA PRO A 117 9.35 0.59 4.53
C PRO A 117 8.87 -0.65 5.32
N SER A 118 7.58 -1.02 5.26
CA SER A 118 6.99 -2.01 6.18
C SER A 118 6.51 -3.29 5.50
N ASP A 119 7.17 -4.41 5.80
CA ASP A 119 6.69 -5.74 5.37
C ASP A 119 5.36 -6.13 6.02
N ALA A 120 5.07 -5.61 7.22
CA ALA A 120 3.81 -5.88 7.90
C ALA A 120 2.63 -5.26 7.13
N ALA A 121 2.84 -4.08 6.54
CA ALA A 121 1.87 -3.44 5.65
C ALA A 121 1.70 -4.24 4.35
N ARG A 122 2.80 -4.70 3.72
CA ARG A 122 2.74 -5.58 2.53
C ARG A 122 1.90 -6.83 2.79
N ARG A 123 2.20 -7.57 3.86
CA ARG A 123 1.41 -8.74 4.29
C ARG A 123 -0.03 -8.42 4.63
N CYS A 124 -0.34 -7.18 5.00
CA CYS A 124 -1.72 -6.74 5.18
C CYS A 124 -2.40 -6.61 3.81
N GLY A 125 -1.77 -5.94 2.85
CA GLY A 125 -2.27 -5.84 1.48
C GLY A 125 -2.49 -7.19 0.82
N GLU A 126 -1.50 -8.08 0.88
CA GLU A 126 -1.57 -9.46 0.37
C GLU A 126 -2.76 -10.23 0.98
N ARG A 127 -2.90 -10.22 2.32
CA ARG A 127 -4.02 -10.91 2.99
C ARG A 127 -5.39 -10.37 2.61
N ASN A 128 -5.47 -9.09 2.22
CA ASN A 128 -6.73 -8.47 1.80
C ASN A 128 -6.91 -8.49 0.28
N GLY A 129 -5.98 -9.08 -0.49
CA GLY A 129 -6.03 -9.10 -1.95
C GLY A 129 -5.98 -7.71 -2.58
N TRP A 130 -5.30 -6.75 -1.95
CA TRP A 130 -5.22 -5.38 -2.45
C TRP A 130 -4.12 -5.24 -3.51
N PRO A 131 -4.43 -4.72 -4.71
CA PRO A 131 -3.43 -4.55 -5.78
C PRO A 131 -2.34 -3.55 -5.42
N LEU A 132 -1.18 -3.64 -6.06
CA LEU A 132 -0.09 -2.68 -5.97
C LEU A 132 -0.42 -1.37 -6.74
N PRO A 133 0.29 -0.26 -6.48
CA PRO A 133 0.08 0.99 -7.21
C PRO A 133 0.24 0.85 -8.72
N LEU A 134 1.28 0.12 -9.17
CA LEU A 134 1.57 -0.10 -10.59
C LEU A 134 0.58 -1.03 -11.29
N GLU A 135 -0.29 -1.70 -10.54
CA GLU A 135 -1.35 -2.56 -11.09
C GLU A 135 -2.60 -1.74 -11.43
N TRP A 136 -2.70 -0.52 -10.93
CA TRP A 136 -3.75 0.40 -11.31
C TRP A 136 -3.31 1.28 -12.46
N ASP A 137 -4.14 1.36 -13.50
CA ASP A 137 -3.99 2.39 -14.51
C ASP A 137 -4.58 3.73 -13.98
N GLU A 138 -3.85 4.82 -14.21
CA GLU A 138 -4.17 6.14 -13.65
C GLU A 138 -5.54 6.68 -14.12
N THR A 139 -6.03 6.22 -15.27
CA THR A 139 -7.31 6.65 -15.84
C THR A 139 -8.49 5.80 -15.37
N THR A 140 -8.23 4.56 -14.95
CA THR A 140 -9.29 3.60 -14.57
C THR A 140 -9.45 3.43 -13.06
N ILE A 141 -8.47 3.82 -12.26
CA ILE A 141 -8.49 3.66 -10.80
C ILE A 141 -9.72 4.30 -10.12
N ASP A 142 -10.24 5.37 -10.69
CA ASP A 142 -11.42 6.10 -10.19
C ASP A 142 -12.75 5.54 -10.73
N GLN A 143 -12.70 4.72 -11.80
CA GLN A 143 -13.88 4.18 -12.46
C GLN A 143 -14.48 3.02 -11.66
N PRO A 144 -15.81 2.96 -11.44
CA PRO A 144 -16.42 1.91 -10.63
C PRO A 144 -16.09 0.48 -11.11
N ASP A 145 -16.04 0.30 -12.42
CA ASP A 145 -15.74 -0.95 -13.12
C ASP A 145 -14.25 -1.14 -13.43
N GLY A 146 -13.41 -0.14 -13.14
CA GLY A 146 -11.96 -0.21 -13.31
C GLY A 146 -11.36 -1.42 -12.60
N GLN A 147 -10.54 -2.18 -13.33
CA GLN A 147 -9.87 -3.37 -12.85
C GLN A 147 -8.36 -3.16 -12.81
N PRO A 148 -7.67 -3.68 -11.79
CA PRO A 148 -6.22 -3.71 -11.78
C PRO A 148 -5.72 -4.71 -12.82
N VAL A 149 -4.57 -4.43 -13.42
CA VAL A 149 -3.82 -5.38 -14.24
C VAL A 149 -2.77 -6.02 -13.34
N GLU A 150 -2.88 -7.34 -13.14
CA GLU A 150 -1.89 -8.08 -12.36
C GLU A 150 -0.49 -7.85 -12.93
N SER A 151 0.36 -7.24 -12.11
CA SER A 151 1.76 -7.14 -12.43
C SER A 151 2.36 -8.52 -12.16
N ARG A 152 3.06 -9.11 -13.13
CA ARG A 152 3.92 -10.30 -12.89
C ARG A 152 5.13 -9.97 -12.01
N TRP A 153 5.06 -8.90 -11.22
CA TRP A 153 6.11 -8.47 -10.34
C TRP A 153 6.16 -9.43 -9.15
N THR A 154 7.05 -10.41 -9.25
CA THR A 154 7.51 -11.16 -8.08
C THR A 154 8.31 -10.18 -7.21
N PRO A 155 7.92 -9.93 -5.95
CA PRO A 155 8.75 -9.11 -5.06
C PRO A 155 10.17 -9.67 -5.04
N ALA A 156 11.15 -8.79 -5.21
CA ALA A 156 12.56 -9.14 -5.20
C ALA A 156 12.89 -9.86 -3.88
N SER A 157 13.11 -11.17 -4.00
CA SER A 157 13.44 -12.15 -2.96
C SER A 157 12.43 -12.39 -1.84
N THR A 158 12.05 -13.65 -1.66
CA THR A 158 11.33 -14.13 -0.48
C THR A 158 12.11 -13.80 0.80
N ARG A 159 11.45 -13.84 1.97
CA ARG A 159 12.13 -13.68 3.27
C ARG A 159 13.26 -14.69 3.47
N GLU A 160 13.15 -15.86 2.87
CA GLU A 160 14.16 -16.92 2.92
C GLU A 160 15.39 -16.54 2.09
N GLU A 161 15.17 -16.11 0.84
CA GLU A 161 16.22 -15.60 -0.03
C GLU A 161 16.91 -14.35 0.55
N GLN A 162 16.18 -13.43 1.15
CA GLN A 162 16.79 -12.26 1.82
C GLN A 162 17.64 -12.67 3.04
N ARG A 163 17.20 -13.67 3.80
CA ARG A 163 17.97 -14.21 4.93
C ARG A 163 19.24 -14.90 4.44
N GLU A 164 19.14 -15.67 3.37
CA GLU A 164 20.26 -16.35 2.72
C GLU A 164 21.29 -15.34 2.20
N GLN A 165 20.83 -14.30 1.51
CA GLN A 165 21.69 -13.22 1.02
C GLN A 165 22.40 -12.48 2.16
N VAL A 166 21.70 -12.20 3.26
CA VAL A 166 22.32 -11.60 4.46
C VAL A 166 23.31 -12.56 5.13
N ALA A 167 23.02 -13.85 5.17
CA ALA A 167 23.92 -14.87 5.72
C ALA A 167 25.20 -15.00 4.89
N LEU A 168 25.06 -15.13 3.57
CA LEU A 168 26.17 -15.20 2.62
C LEU A 168 27.05 -13.95 2.71
N ARG A 169 26.42 -12.76 2.74
CA ARG A 169 27.16 -11.50 2.87
C ARG A 169 27.92 -11.41 4.19
N ARG A 170 27.36 -11.90 5.29
CA ARG A 170 28.06 -11.98 6.59
C ARG A 170 29.23 -12.95 6.58
N GLU A 171 29.08 -14.09 5.92
CA GLU A 171 30.16 -15.05 5.73
C GLU A 171 31.31 -14.42 4.94
N GLN A 172 31.00 -13.72 3.84
CA GLN A 172 31.98 -12.98 3.04
C GLN A 172 32.67 -11.88 3.84
N VAL A 173 31.92 -11.10 4.64
CA VAL A 173 32.48 -10.08 5.54
C VAL A 173 33.41 -10.72 6.58
N SER A 174 33.03 -11.86 7.16
CA SER A 174 33.85 -12.60 8.13
C SER A 174 35.15 -13.09 7.50
N ALA A 175 35.08 -13.73 6.34
CA ALA A 175 36.23 -14.26 5.62
C ALA A 175 37.22 -13.16 5.20
N LEU A 176 36.73 -12.02 4.71
CA LEU A 176 37.58 -10.89 4.34
C LEU A 176 38.16 -10.19 5.57
N THR A 177 37.41 -10.11 6.67
CA THR A 177 37.92 -9.60 7.94
C THR A 177 39.05 -10.47 8.48
N ALA A 178 38.92 -11.80 8.43
CA ALA A 178 39.96 -12.74 8.85
C ALA A 178 41.24 -12.63 8.00
N ARG A 179 41.13 -12.19 6.75
CA ARG A 179 42.25 -11.93 5.84
C ARG A 179 42.90 -10.55 6.04
N GLY A 180 42.43 -9.76 7.00
CA GLY A 180 43.01 -8.47 7.38
C GLY A 180 42.47 -7.25 6.64
N PHE A 181 41.40 -7.38 5.84
CA PHE A 181 40.84 -6.25 5.10
C PHE A 181 40.08 -5.25 5.98
N GLY A 182 40.22 -3.96 5.67
CA GLY A 182 39.49 -2.86 6.31
C GLY A 182 38.04 -2.75 5.84
N ALA A 183 37.16 -2.14 6.66
CA ALA A 183 35.72 -2.09 6.37
C ALA A 183 35.37 -1.38 5.05
N VAL A 184 36.09 -0.31 4.69
CA VAL A 184 35.91 0.45 3.44
C VAL A 184 36.29 -0.38 2.21
N GLU A 185 37.32 -1.20 2.33
CA GLU A 185 37.82 -2.05 1.25
C GLU A 185 36.91 -3.26 1.03
N ILE A 186 36.41 -3.85 2.13
CA ILE A 186 35.37 -4.89 2.10
C ILE A 186 34.09 -4.35 1.46
N ALA A 187 33.66 -3.15 1.85
CA ALA A 187 32.48 -2.48 1.31
C ALA A 187 32.58 -2.29 -0.21
N SER A 188 33.72 -1.78 -0.67
CA SER A 188 34.00 -1.59 -2.10
C SER A 188 33.99 -2.92 -2.87
N ARG A 189 34.47 -4.01 -2.25
CA ARG A 189 34.57 -5.33 -2.88
C ARG A 189 33.26 -6.10 -2.92
N LEU A 190 32.36 -5.83 -1.98
CA LEU A 190 31.03 -6.44 -1.89
C LEU A 190 29.92 -5.54 -2.45
N GLU A 191 30.27 -4.39 -3.02
CA GLU A 191 29.34 -3.38 -3.56
C GLU A 191 28.25 -2.95 -2.55
N VAL A 192 28.63 -2.85 -1.26
CA VAL A 192 27.76 -2.39 -0.18
C VAL A 192 28.38 -1.21 0.57
N SER A 193 27.62 -0.53 1.43
CA SER A 193 28.15 0.60 2.21
C SER A 193 29.07 0.15 3.35
N ALA A 194 29.99 1.03 3.75
CA ALA A 194 30.87 0.79 4.90
C ALA A 194 30.10 0.64 6.22
N ASP A 195 28.96 1.33 6.36
CA ASP A 195 28.07 1.20 7.53
C ASP A 195 27.48 -0.22 7.63
N VAL A 196 27.11 -0.80 6.49
CA VAL A 196 26.57 -2.15 6.40
C VAL A 196 27.61 -3.20 6.78
N VAL A 197 28.87 -3.04 6.35
CA VAL A 197 29.98 -3.92 6.77
C VAL A 197 30.25 -3.78 8.27
N THR A 198 30.22 -2.56 8.80
CA THR A 198 30.45 -2.29 10.23
C THR A 198 29.37 -2.94 11.10
N ALA A 199 28.10 -2.81 10.70
CA ALA A 199 26.98 -3.44 11.38
C ALA A 199 27.06 -4.97 11.37
N ASP A 200 27.46 -5.57 10.24
CA ASP A 200 27.62 -7.02 10.18
C ASP A 200 28.82 -7.52 10.97
N ARG A 201 29.95 -6.81 10.97
CA ARG A 201 31.09 -7.13 11.86
C ARG A 201 30.66 -7.13 13.32
N ALA A 202 29.96 -6.09 13.77
CA ALA A 202 29.45 -6.00 15.13
C ALA A 202 28.53 -7.18 15.49
N ARG A 203 27.67 -7.60 14.55
CA ARG A 203 26.77 -8.75 14.74
C ARG A 203 27.52 -10.09 14.75
N ILE A 204 28.54 -10.27 13.92
CA ILE A 204 29.38 -11.47 13.89
C ILE A 204 30.17 -11.60 15.20
N THR A 205 30.77 -10.50 15.70
CA THR A 205 31.47 -10.52 17.00
C THR A 205 30.54 -10.78 18.18
N ASN A 206 29.29 -10.30 18.13
CA ASN A 206 28.33 -10.49 19.22
C ASN A 206 27.67 -11.89 19.22
N HIS A 207 27.73 -12.64 18.13
CA HIS A 207 27.19 -14.01 18.02
C HIS A 207 28.14 -14.93 17.22
N PRO A 208 29.15 -15.52 17.86
CA PRO A 208 30.22 -16.26 17.18
C PRO A 208 29.87 -17.69 16.72
N ALA A 209 28.63 -18.18 16.90
CA ALA A 209 28.30 -19.59 16.68
C ALA A 209 27.25 -19.80 15.58
N LEU A 210 27.71 -20.04 14.35
CA LEU A 210 27.27 -21.14 13.48
C LEU A 210 28.43 -21.43 12.50
N GLY A 211 29.53 -21.95 13.04
CA GLY A 211 30.62 -22.58 12.29
C GLY A 211 30.49 -24.10 12.42
N LEU A 212 30.45 -24.76 11.27
CA LEU A 212 30.35 -26.20 11.00
C LEU A 212 30.80 -27.18 12.11
N GLY A 213 29.89 -28.09 12.48
CA GLY A 213 30.16 -29.31 13.25
C GLY A 213 29.06 -30.35 13.02
N HIS A 214 29.41 -31.45 12.37
CA HIS A 214 28.56 -32.59 12.02
C HIS A 214 28.22 -33.43 13.28
N GLY A 215 26.96 -33.85 13.44
CA GLY A 215 26.62 -35.08 14.19
C GLY A 215 25.50 -35.02 15.25
N LEU A 216 24.44 -35.78 14.95
CA LEU A 216 23.58 -36.59 15.82
C LEU A 216 22.33 -35.97 16.48
N ASP A 217 21.21 -36.62 16.12
CA ASP A 217 19.95 -36.83 16.86
C ASP A 217 19.25 -35.66 17.54
N GLN A 218 18.11 -35.31 16.96
CA GLN A 218 16.94 -34.81 17.71
C GLN A 218 15.65 -35.26 17.01
N ASP A 219 15.27 -36.49 17.36
CA ASP A 219 13.92 -36.96 17.71
C ASP A 219 12.80 -35.89 17.65
N TRP A 220 12.00 -35.89 16.58
CA TRP A 220 10.78 -35.10 16.47
C TRP A 220 9.57 -35.88 16.98
N GLY A 221 9.57 -36.17 18.29
CA GLY A 221 8.49 -36.86 18.99
C GLY A 221 7.12 -36.19 18.83
N LEU A 222 6.43 -36.52 17.75
CA LEU A 222 5.00 -36.30 17.57
C LEU A 222 4.33 -37.67 17.46
N ASP A 223 4.04 -38.23 18.64
CA ASP A 223 3.04 -39.26 18.80
C ASP A 223 1.90 -38.70 19.67
N ARG A 224 0.69 -38.83 19.09
CA ARG A 224 -0.67 -38.62 19.60
C ARG A 224 -1.33 -37.25 19.43
#